data_AF-A0A2S9X1D4-F1
#
_entry.id   AF-A0A2S9X1D4-F1
#
_cell.length_a   1.000
_cell.length_b   1.000
_cell.length_c   1.000
_cell.angle_alpha   90.00
_cell.angle_beta   90.00
_cell.angle_gamma   90.00
#
_symmetry.space_group_name_H-M   'P 1'
#
loop_
_entity.id
_entity.type
_entity.pdbx_description
1 polymer ?
#
loop_
_entity_poly.entity_id
_entity_poly.type
_entity_poly.pdbx_seq_one_letter_code
_entity_poly.pdbx_strand_id
1 'polypeptide(L)'
;MKRQAGFTLFEVLVALAIIAVALGALLRATGLAADNAEGMERRMQANWEAQNLIAAMQALRQFPEPGQQAGESKSDGVEWRWEREVTTTPNPNFRKVVVRILAPGAGRYVLAEITGYLRQQPGGGG
;
A
#
# COMPACT_ATOMS: atom_id res chain seq x y z
N MET A 1 67.32 -6.61 -15.87
CA MET A 1 66.72 -6.21 -14.57
C MET A 1 65.38 -5.56 -14.88
N LYS A 2 64.25 -6.17 -14.51
CA LYS A 2 62.92 -5.59 -14.73
C LYS A 2 62.67 -4.54 -13.63
N ARG A 3 62.51 -3.26 -14.01
CA ARG A 3 62.08 -2.21 -13.07
C ARG A 3 60.63 -2.48 -12.68
N GLN A 4 60.38 -2.74 -11.39
CA GLN A 4 59.03 -2.66 -10.84
C GLN A 4 58.59 -1.19 -10.90
N ALA A 5 57.53 -0.91 -11.66
CA ALA A 5 56.83 0.36 -11.57
C ALA A 5 56.05 0.34 -10.24
N GLY A 6 56.47 1.15 -9.27
CA GLY A 6 55.68 1.40 -8.07
C GLY A 6 54.47 2.27 -8.41
N PHE A 7 53.33 1.99 -7.78
CA PHE A 7 52.10 2.79 -7.92
C PHE A 7 52.38 4.26 -7.62
N THR A 8 51.85 5.14 -8.46
CA THR A 8 51.97 6.59 -8.22
C THR A 8 50.90 7.05 -7.22
N LEU A 9 51.17 8.14 -6.50
CA LEU A 9 50.19 8.78 -5.62
C LEU A 9 48.89 9.11 -6.38
N PHE A 10 49.02 9.56 -7.64
CA PHE A 10 47.90 9.89 -8.50
C PHE A 10 46.98 8.68 -8.74
N GLU A 11 47.55 7.51 -8.92
CA GLU A 11 46.81 6.26 -9.20
C GLU A 11 45.98 5.81 -8.00
N VAL A 12 46.53 5.94 -6.79
CA VAL A 12 45.79 5.69 -5.54
C VAL A 12 44.66 6.70 -5.38
N LEU A 13 44.90 7.98 -5.66
CA LEU A 13 43.87 9.03 -5.59
C LEU A 13 42.73 8.80 -6.60
N VAL A 14 43.08 8.43 -7.84
CA VAL A 14 42.08 8.09 -8.87
C VAL A 14 41.29 6.85 -8.47
N ALA A 15 41.95 5.80 -7.96
CA ALA A 15 41.27 4.61 -7.48
C ALA A 15 40.29 4.93 -6.33
N LEU A 16 40.71 5.74 -5.36
CA LEU A 16 39.84 6.19 -4.28
C LEU A 16 38.67 7.04 -4.80
N ALA A 17 38.89 7.92 -5.78
CA ALA A 17 37.83 8.71 -6.39
C ALA A 17 36.78 7.81 -7.08
N ILE A 18 37.22 6.81 -7.83
CA ILE A 18 36.31 5.83 -8.48
C ILE A 18 35.53 5.06 -7.43
N ILE A 19 36.19 4.57 -6.38
CA ILE A 19 35.54 3.84 -5.28
C ILE A 19 34.53 4.72 -4.57
N ALA A 20 34.86 5.98 -4.28
CA ALA A 20 33.95 6.92 -3.63
C ALA A 20 32.69 7.16 -4.46
N VAL A 21 32.83 7.34 -5.78
CA VAL A 21 31.68 7.48 -6.70
C VAL A 21 30.85 6.20 -6.74
N ALA A 22 31.49 5.03 -6.83
CA ALA A 22 30.80 3.75 -6.86
C ALA A 22 30.00 3.49 -5.56
N LEU A 23 30.59 3.79 -4.41
CA LEU A 23 29.92 3.68 -3.11
C LEU A 23 28.77 4.68 -2.98
N GLY A 24 28.96 5.92 -3.44
CA GLY A 24 27.88 6.93 -3.47
C GLY A 24 26.69 6.48 -4.31
N ALA A 25 26.95 5.91 -5.49
CA ALA A 25 25.90 5.33 -6.34
C ALA A 25 25.18 4.15 -5.66
N LEU A 26 25.93 3.27 -5.00
CA LEU A 26 25.37 2.13 -4.27
C LEU A 26 24.47 2.57 -3.10
N LEU A 27 24.93 3.54 -2.29
CA LEU A 27 24.13 4.08 -1.18
C LEU A 27 22.81 4.67 -1.69
N ARG A 28 22.86 5.42 -2.80
CA ARG A 28 21.65 5.96 -3.44
C ARG A 28 20.72 4.85 -3.92
N ALA A 29 21.25 3.82 -4.56
CA ALA A 29 20.46 2.69 -5.04
C ALA A 29 19.77 1.93 -3.89
N THR A 30 20.50 1.71 -2.79
CA THR A 30 19.95 1.08 -1.58
C THR A 30 18.86 1.95 -0.93
N GLY A 31 19.05 3.27 -0.87
CA GLY A 31 18.03 4.20 -0.39
C GLY A 31 16.73 4.09 -1.20
N LEU A 32 16.84 4.12 -2.53
CA LEU A 32 15.68 3.94 -3.42
C LEU A 32 15.00 2.57 -3.22
N ALA A 33 15.77 1.51 -3.00
CA ALA A 33 15.23 0.18 -2.72
C ALA A 33 14.47 0.15 -1.38
N ALA A 34 15.00 0.79 -0.35
CA ALA A 34 14.36 0.90 0.96
C ALA A 34 13.05 1.69 0.90
N ASP A 35 13.04 2.85 0.25
CA ASP A 35 11.84 3.68 0.08
C ASP A 35 10.72 2.91 -0.66
N ASN A 36 11.10 2.16 -1.70
CA ASN A 36 10.17 1.31 -2.44
C ASN A 36 9.61 0.17 -1.58
N ALA A 37 10.43 -0.45 -0.74
CA ALA A 37 10.01 -1.51 0.17
C ALA A 37 9.00 -0.98 1.20
N GLU A 38 9.26 0.18 1.82
CA GLU A 38 8.33 0.81 2.76
C GLU A 38 6.99 1.16 2.08
N GLY A 39 7.05 1.72 0.87
CA GLY A 39 5.86 2.04 0.09
C GLY A 39 5.00 0.80 -0.22
N MET A 40 5.64 -0.34 -0.50
CA MET A 40 4.95 -1.60 -0.75
C MET A 40 4.31 -2.16 0.53
N GLU A 41 5.02 -2.12 1.65
CA GLU A 41 4.51 -2.58 2.94
C GLU A 41 3.23 -1.84 3.34
N ARG A 42 3.23 -0.49 3.23
CA ARG A 42 2.05 0.34 3.50
C ARG A 42 0.85 -0.04 2.63
N ARG A 43 1.07 -0.35 1.35
CA ARG A 43 0.01 -0.80 0.43
C ARG A 43 -0.53 -2.18 0.83
N MET A 44 0.34 -3.09 1.27
CA MET A 44 -0.08 -4.41 1.74
C MET A 44 -0.96 -4.30 2.98
N GLN A 45 -0.57 -3.48 3.96
CA GLN A 45 -1.37 -3.23 5.17
C GLN A 45 -2.72 -2.59 4.81
N ALA A 46 -2.74 -1.58 3.93
CA ALA A 46 -3.98 -0.98 3.42
C ALA A 46 -4.88 -2.01 2.72
N ASN A 47 -4.29 -2.95 1.98
CA ASN A 47 -5.03 -4.03 1.32
C ASN A 47 -5.65 -5.01 2.33
N TRP A 48 -4.97 -5.33 3.43
CA TRP A 48 -5.57 -6.12 4.52
C TRP A 48 -6.71 -5.37 5.20
N GLU A 49 -6.56 -4.07 5.44
CA GLU A 49 -7.63 -3.27 6.02
C GLU A 49 -8.88 -3.21 5.14
N ALA A 50 -8.71 -3.01 3.83
CA ALA A 50 -9.81 -3.05 2.87
C ALA A 50 -10.56 -4.41 2.89
N GLN A 51 -9.81 -5.52 3.00
CA GLN A 51 -10.40 -6.86 3.13
C GLN A 51 -11.15 -7.02 4.44
N ASN A 52 -10.56 -6.55 5.55
CA ASN A 52 -11.17 -6.61 6.87
C ASN A 52 -12.51 -5.86 6.90
N LEU A 53 -12.58 -4.68 6.30
CA LEU A 53 -13.83 -3.92 6.19
C LEU A 53 -14.92 -4.69 5.43
N ILE A 54 -14.57 -5.32 4.30
CA ILE A 54 -15.52 -6.12 3.53
C ILE A 54 -15.93 -7.38 4.29
N ALA A 55 -14.97 -8.09 4.88
CA ALA A 55 -15.22 -9.29 5.66
C ALA A 55 -16.11 -8.98 6.88
N ALA A 56 -15.91 -7.85 7.56
CA ALA A 56 -16.76 -7.41 8.66
C ALA A 56 -18.20 -7.14 8.21
N MET A 57 -18.40 -6.46 7.07
CA MET A 57 -19.74 -6.26 6.50
C MET A 57 -20.43 -7.59 6.18
N GLN A 58 -19.70 -8.55 5.64
CA GLN A 58 -20.21 -9.89 5.31
C GLN A 58 -20.55 -10.69 6.59
N ALA A 59 -19.67 -10.68 7.58
CA ALA A 59 -19.86 -11.37 8.85
C ALA A 59 -21.08 -10.83 9.61
N LEU A 60 -21.26 -9.51 9.62
CA LEU A 60 -22.41 -8.83 10.23
C LEU A 60 -23.66 -8.84 9.34
N ARG A 61 -23.59 -9.48 8.16
CA ARG A 61 -24.69 -9.58 7.19
C ARG A 61 -25.29 -8.22 6.84
N GLN A 62 -24.44 -7.19 6.76
CA GLN A 62 -24.88 -5.85 6.45
C GLN A 62 -25.38 -5.77 5.01
N PHE A 63 -26.46 -5.01 4.83
CA PHE A 63 -26.97 -4.66 3.51
C PHE A 63 -27.18 -3.14 3.45
N PRO A 64 -26.08 -2.36 3.39
CA PRO A 64 -26.12 -0.89 3.45
C PRO A 64 -26.73 -0.29 2.19
N GLU A 65 -27.48 0.80 2.30
CA GLU A 65 -28.08 1.48 1.14
C GLU A 65 -27.00 1.97 0.15
N PRO A 66 -27.32 2.04 -1.15
CA PRO A 66 -26.44 2.61 -2.16
C PRO A 66 -26.02 4.04 -1.79
N GLY A 67 -24.76 4.37 -2.03
CA GLY A 67 -24.20 5.68 -1.69
C GLY A 67 -22.73 5.63 -1.35
N GLN A 68 -22.18 6.80 -1.06
CA GLN A 68 -20.80 6.95 -0.62
C GLN A 68 -20.76 7.26 0.86
N GLN A 69 -19.82 6.64 1.56
CA GLN A 69 -19.52 6.92 2.96
C GLN A 69 -18.02 6.94 3.15
N ALA A 70 -17.55 7.77 4.07
CA ALA A 70 -16.16 7.80 4.47
C ALA A 70 -16.07 7.64 5.99
N GLY A 71 -14.94 7.16 6.46
CA GLY A 71 -14.70 7.00 7.88
C GLY A 71 -13.24 6.73 8.17
N GLU A 72 -13.01 6.45 9.45
CA GLU A 72 -11.69 6.11 9.98
C GLU A 72 -11.78 4.76 10.68
N SER A 73 -10.71 3.99 10.59
CA SER A 73 -10.54 2.74 11.33
C SER A 73 -9.13 2.67 11.90
N LYS A 74 -8.95 1.88 12.94
CA LYS A 74 -7.65 1.69 13.58
C LYS A 74 -7.34 0.20 13.62
N SER A 75 -6.28 -0.19 12.93
CA SER A 75 -5.83 -1.58 12.82
C SER A 75 -4.30 -1.63 12.93
N ASP A 76 -3.79 -2.58 13.70
CA ASP A 76 -2.34 -2.75 13.95
C ASP A 76 -1.63 -1.47 14.42
N GLY A 77 -2.36 -0.64 15.18
CA GLY A 77 -1.85 0.64 15.68
C GLY A 77 -1.82 1.77 14.65
N VAL A 78 -2.22 1.51 13.40
CA VAL A 78 -2.29 2.48 12.30
C VAL A 78 -3.73 2.98 12.15
N GLU A 79 -3.88 4.29 12.01
CA GLU A 79 -5.15 4.92 11.67
C GLU A 79 -5.30 5.01 10.15
N TRP A 80 -6.37 4.42 9.63
CA TRP A 80 -6.69 4.35 8.22
C TRP A 80 -7.91 5.21 7.92
N ARG A 81 -7.81 6.05 6.90
CA ARG A 81 -8.97 6.73 6.31
C ARG A 81 -9.50 5.88 5.17
N TRP A 82 -10.78 5.60 5.18
CA TRP A 82 -11.41 4.78 4.15
C TRP A 82 -12.61 5.48 3.53
N GLU A 83 -12.86 5.16 2.26
CA GLU A 83 -14.06 5.52 1.53
C GLU A 83 -14.73 4.24 1.02
N ARG A 84 -16.04 4.17 1.18
CA ARG A 84 -16.89 3.07 0.74
C ARG A 84 -17.93 3.59 -0.23
N GLU A 85 -18.07 2.91 -1.35
CA GLU A 85 -19.09 3.18 -2.34
C GLU A 85 -19.93 1.93 -2.55
N VAL A 86 -21.23 2.03 -2.26
CA VAL A 86 -22.20 0.96 -2.42
C VAL A 86 -23.04 1.25 -3.65
N THR A 87 -23.16 0.27 -4.54
CA THR A 87 -23.93 0.37 -5.78
C THR A 87 -24.87 -0.81 -5.93
N THR A 88 -26.04 -0.57 -6.50
CA THR A 88 -26.99 -1.62 -6.87
C THR A 88 -26.39 -2.50 -7.97
N THR A 89 -26.79 -3.77 -8.00
CA THR A 89 -26.48 -4.67 -9.10
C THR A 89 -27.77 -5.08 -9.82
N PRO A 90 -27.70 -5.69 -11.02
CA PRO A 90 -28.89 -6.20 -11.70
C PRO A 90 -29.68 -7.22 -10.87
N ASN A 91 -29.02 -7.94 -9.95
CA ASN A 91 -29.70 -8.79 -8.98
C ASN A 91 -29.99 -7.98 -7.70
N PRO A 92 -31.25 -7.71 -7.35
CA PRO A 92 -31.58 -6.87 -6.19
C PRO A 92 -31.11 -7.48 -4.86
N ASN A 93 -30.86 -8.80 -4.82
CA ASN A 93 -30.31 -9.48 -3.64
C ASN A 93 -28.82 -9.21 -3.43
N PHE A 94 -28.15 -8.52 -4.36
CA PHE A 94 -26.73 -8.22 -4.28
C PHE A 94 -26.46 -6.73 -4.40
N ARG A 95 -25.56 -6.23 -3.55
CA ARG A 95 -24.97 -4.90 -3.65
C ARG A 95 -23.47 -5.04 -3.87
N LYS A 96 -22.93 -4.25 -4.80
CA LYS A 96 -21.49 -4.14 -5.02
C LYS A 96 -20.96 -3.07 -4.08
N VAL A 97 -19.89 -3.38 -3.36
CA VAL A 97 -19.24 -2.46 -2.43
C VAL A 97 -17.80 -2.29 -2.85
N VAL A 98 -17.38 -1.05 -3.10
CA VAL A 98 -15.98 -0.71 -3.35
C VAL A 98 -15.45 -0.02 -2.11
N VAL A 99 -14.36 -0.53 -1.54
CA VAL A 99 -13.67 0.05 -0.39
C VAL A 99 -12.30 0.55 -0.86
N ARG A 100 -11.99 1.81 -0.55
CA ARG A 100 -10.73 2.49 -0.86
C ARG A 100 -10.08 2.92 0.43
N ILE A 101 -8.82 2.57 0.62
CA ILE A 101 -8.01 3.07 1.73
C ILE A 101 -7.16 4.22 1.23
N LEU A 102 -7.27 5.37 1.89
CA LEU A 102 -6.56 6.59 1.56
C LEU A 102 -5.29 6.70 2.38
N ALA A 103 -4.26 7.30 1.78
CA ALA A 103 -3.05 7.65 2.51
C ALA A 103 -3.33 8.76 3.55
N PRO A 104 -2.57 8.78 4.65
CA PRO A 104 -2.57 9.91 5.56
C PRO A 104 -2.19 11.21 4.83
N GLY A 105 -2.92 12.29 5.09
CA GLY A 105 -2.65 13.62 4.52
C GLY A 105 -3.85 14.33 3.90
N ALA A 106 -3.60 15.49 3.27
CA ALA A 106 -4.63 16.34 2.69
C ALA A 106 -5.11 15.91 1.29
N GLY A 107 -4.37 15.03 0.61
CA GLY A 107 -4.67 14.56 -0.75
C GLY A 107 -5.47 13.25 -0.79
N ARG A 108 -6.19 13.02 -1.89
CA ARG A 108 -6.90 11.75 -2.15
C ARG A 108 -5.97 10.76 -2.86
N TYR A 109 -5.03 10.18 -2.13
CA TYR A 109 -4.15 9.12 -2.64
C TYR A 109 -4.65 7.76 -2.19
N VAL A 110 -5.05 6.89 -3.13
CA VAL A 110 -5.57 5.54 -2.82
C VAL A 110 -4.39 4.56 -2.69
N LEU A 111 -4.24 3.98 -1.50
CA LEU A 111 -3.23 2.96 -1.21
C LEU A 111 -3.69 1.56 -1.64
N ALA A 112 -4.98 1.27 -1.45
CA ALA A 112 -5.61 0.02 -1.83
C ALA A 112 -7.08 0.25 -2.21
N GLU A 113 -7.58 -0.52 -3.17
CA GLU A 113 -9.00 -0.58 -3.56
C GLU A 113 -9.42 -2.03 -3.71
N ILE A 114 -10.54 -2.40 -3.07
CA ILE A 114 -11.11 -3.75 -3.18
C ILE A 114 -12.61 -3.63 -3.47
N THR A 115 -13.07 -4.49 -4.37
CA THR A 115 -14.49 -4.65 -4.67
C THR A 115 -15.00 -5.94 -4.04
N GLY A 116 -16.06 -5.85 -3.24
CA GLY A 116 -16.79 -6.96 -2.66
C GLY A 116 -18.26 -6.95 -3.07
N TYR A 117 -18.94 -8.06 -2.80
CA TYR A 117 -20.39 -8.20 -2.98
C TYR A 117 -21.04 -8.60 -1.66
N LEU A 118 -22.10 -7.90 -1.29
CA LEU A 118 -22.93 -8.19 -0.13
C LEU A 118 -24.26 -8.78 -0.59
N ARG A 119 -24.74 -9.80 0.12
CA ARG A 119 -26.00 -10.48 -0.16
C ARG A 119 -27.07 -10.07 0.85
N GLN A 120 -28.26 -9.74 0.37
CA GLN A 120 -29.44 -9.60 1.21
C GLN A 120 -29.88 -11.00 1.66
N GLN A 121 -29.81 -11.28 2.95
CA GLN A 121 -30.40 -12.49 3.49
C GLN A 121 -31.88 -12.22 3.78
N PRO A 122 -32.83 -13.01 3.25
CA PRO A 122 -34.23 -12.90 3.65
C PRO A 122 -34.30 -13.12 5.17
N GLY A 123 -35.00 -12.23 5.88
CA GLY A 123 -35.12 -12.28 7.33
C GLY A 123 -35.55 -13.68 7.78
N GLY A 124 -34.71 -14.34 8.56
CA GLY A 124 -35.13 -15.50 9.32
C GLY A 124 -36.05 -15.01 10.42
N GLY A 125 -37.35 -15.07 10.17
CA GLY A 125 -38.36 -14.94 11.23
C GLY A 125 -38.13 -16.04 12.25
N GLY A 126 -37.84 -15.63 13.48
CA GLY A 126 -38.02 -16.39 14.71
C GLY A 126 -38.92 -15.57 15.60
#